data_AF-A0A453MDP8-F1
#
_entry.id   AF-A0A453MDP8-F1
#
_cell.length_a   1.000
_cell.length_b   1.000
_cell.length_c   1.000
_cell.angle_alpha   90.00
_cell.angle_beta   90.00
_cell.angle_gamma   90.00
#
_symmetry.space_group_name_H-M   'P 1'
#
loop_
_entity.id
_entity.type
_entity.pdbx_description
1 polymer ?
#
loop_
_entity_poly.entity_id
_entity_poly.type
_entity_poly.pdbx_seq_one_letter_code
_entity_poly.pdbx_strand_id
1 'polypeptide(L)'
;QMDKATILSDAVRYVKEQQEKLKALQDRDARSIDSVVLVKRPCISNGDDGCPSPPPSAAAGGGPPTTRVTLPEIEARISESNVMMRIHCQDGKGVLVTLLAEVEGLHLSITHTNVVSFPASTLI
;
A
#
# COMPACT_ATOMS: atom_id res chain seq x y z
N GLN A 1 -1.47 -44.04 35.36
CA GLN A 1 -0.07 -43.90 34.91
C GLN A 1 -0.11 -43.85 33.39
N MET A 2 0.42 -42.81 32.74
CA MET A 2 0.45 -42.73 31.27
C MET A 2 1.76 -43.33 30.76
N ASP A 3 1.65 -44.22 29.77
CA ASP A 3 2.81 -44.83 29.14
C ASP A 3 3.61 -43.82 28.32
N LYS A 4 4.94 -43.88 28.44
CA LYS A 4 5.87 -42.98 27.75
C LYS A 4 5.72 -43.06 26.22
N ALA A 5 5.41 -44.25 25.70
CA ALA A 5 5.16 -44.46 24.28
C ALA A 5 3.91 -43.71 23.79
N THR A 6 2.86 -43.69 24.61
CA THR A 6 1.60 -42.98 24.29
C THR A 6 1.83 -41.47 24.21
N ILE A 7 2.56 -40.90 25.17
CA ILE A 7 2.88 -39.48 25.20
C ILE A 7 3.66 -39.05 23.95
N LEU A 8 4.65 -39.83 23.54
CA LEU A 8 5.44 -39.54 22.33
C LEU A 8 4.59 -39.68 21.06
N SER A 9 3.74 -40.70 20.97
CA SER A 9 2.86 -40.90 19.83
C SER A 9 1.84 -39.75 19.66
N ASP A 10 1.33 -39.23 20.78
CA ASP A 10 0.39 -38.12 20.76
C ASP A 10 1.07 -36.79 20.47
N ALA A 11 2.30 -36.59 20.94
CA ALA A 11 3.09 -35.41 20.57
C ALA A 11 3.34 -35.36 19.06
N VAL A 12 3.69 -36.49 18.43
CA VAL A 12 3.87 -36.58 16.97
C VAL A 12 2.56 -36.32 16.24
N ARG A 13 1.45 -36.90 16.71
CA ARG A 13 0.11 -36.68 16.16
C ARG A 13 -0.26 -35.20 16.21
N TYR A 14 -0.06 -34.56 17.36
CA TYR A 14 -0.38 -33.16 17.56
C TYR A 14 0.41 -32.26 16.61
N VAL A 15 1.72 -32.45 16.48
CA VAL A 15 2.54 -31.66 15.56
C VAL A 15 2.05 -31.82 14.11
N LYS A 16 1.67 -33.03 13.70
CA LYS A 16 1.12 -33.30 12.36
C LYS A 16 -0.21 -32.60 12.13
N GLU A 17 -1.12 -32.62 13.11
CA GLU A 17 -2.40 -31.93 13.06
C GLU A 17 -2.21 -30.40 12.96
N GLN A 18 -1.27 -29.84 13.73
CA GLN A 18 -0.96 -28.41 13.66
C GLN A 18 -0.37 -28.02 12.31
N GLN A 19 0.54 -28.83 11.75
CA GLN A 19 1.08 -28.60 10.41
C GLN A 19 -0.01 -28.61 9.33
N GLU A 20 -0.98 -29.53 9.41
CA GLU A 20 -2.10 -29.62 8.47
C GLU A 20 -3.03 -28.40 8.56
N LYS A 21 -3.34 -27.95 9.79
CA LYS A 21 -4.12 -26.72 10.01
C LYS A 21 -3.41 -25.49 9.42
N LEU A 22 -2.11 -25.35 9.66
CA LEU A 22 -1.33 -24.24 9.11
C LEU A 22 -1.28 -24.29 7.57
N LYS A 23 -1.13 -25.48 6.98
CA LYS A 23 -1.13 -25.66 5.53
C LYS A 23 -2.48 -25.31 4.89
N ALA A 24 -3.58 -25.72 5.52
CA ALA A 24 -4.93 -25.38 5.07
C ALA A 24 -5.21 -23.87 5.13
N LEU A 25 -4.65 -23.18 6.13
CA LEU A 25 -4.72 -21.72 6.23
C LEU A 25 -3.83 -21.04 5.17
N GLN A 26 -2.61 -21.56 4.94
CA GLN A 26 -1.69 -21.02 3.94
C GLN A 26 -2.19 -21.14 2.50
N ASP A 27 -2.87 -22.24 2.12
CA ASP A 27 -3.49 -22.40 0.79
C ASP A 27 -4.63 -21.40 0.53
N ARG A 28 -5.14 -20.76 1.59
CA ARG A 28 -6.13 -19.69 1.52
C ARG A 28 -5.46 -18.32 1.35
N ASP A 29 -4.35 -18.08 2.05
CA ASP A 29 -3.59 -16.84 1.98
C ASP A 29 -2.73 -16.71 0.71
N ALA A 30 -2.19 -17.81 0.17
CA ALA A 30 -1.36 -17.79 -1.03
C ALA A 30 -2.10 -17.31 -2.29
N ARG A 31 -3.44 -17.43 -2.34
CA ARG A 31 -4.26 -16.88 -3.42
C ARG A 31 -4.53 -15.38 -3.30
N SER A 32 -4.22 -14.76 -2.17
CA SER A 32 -4.62 -13.38 -1.89
C SER A 32 -3.46 -12.38 -1.90
N ILE A 33 -2.20 -12.81 -1.90
CA ILE A 33 -1.05 -11.90 -1.73
C ILE A 33 -0.58 -11.25 -3.06
N ASP A 34 -1.19 -11.56 -4.20
CA ASP A 34 -0.57 -11.28 -5.51
C ASP A 34 -1.05 -10.00 -6.23
N SER A 35 -1.26 -8.90 -5.51
CA SER A 35 -1.42 -7.60 -6.20
C SER A 35 -0.93 -6.43 -5.35
N VAL A 36 0.37 -6.18 -5.40
CA VAL A 36 0.95 -4.89 -5.03
C VAL A 36 1.08 -4.08 -6.32
N VAL A 37 0.10 -3.22 -6.60
CA VAL A 37 0.22 -2.25 -7.68
C VAL A 37 0.94 -1.02 -7.11
N LEU A 38 2.27 -1.00 -7.22
CA LEU A 38 3.04 0.21 -6.97
C LEU A 38 2.93 1.12 -8.20
N VAL A 39 2.05 2.13 -8.15
CA VAL A 39 1.97 3.13 -9.22
C VAL A 39 3.13 4.12 -9.06
N LYS A 40 4.19 3.92 -9.85
CA LYS A 40 5.30 4.88 -9.98
C LYS A 40 4.83 6.13 -10.75
N ARG A 41 5.09 7.30 -10.16
CA ARG A 41 4.62 8.65 -10.58
C ARG A 41 4.64 8.90 -12.10
N PRO A 42 3.50 9.23 -12.73
CA PRO A 42 3.47 10.10 -13.89
C PRO A 42 3.54 11.54 -13.41
N CYS A 43 4.63 12.26 -13.72
CA CYS A 43 4.62 13.71 -13.59
C CYS A 43 3.61 14.28 -14.60
N ILE A 44 2.49 14.82 -14.12
CA ILE A 44 1.56 15.56 -14.97
C ILE A 44 2.23 16.90 -15.28
N SER A 45 2.87 17.01 -16.44
CA SER A 45 3.10 18.30 -17.06
C SER A 45 1.77 18.74 -17.67
N ASN A 46 1.17 19.81 -17.18
CA ASN A 46 0.03 20.44 -17.85
C ASN A 46 0.47 20.79 -19.28
N GLY A 47 0.01 20.00 -20.25
CA GLY A 47 0.15 20.30 -21.66
C GLY A 47 -0.99 21.20 -22.08
N ASP A 48 -0.67 22.46 -22.34
CA ASP A 48 -1.40 23.24 -23.33
C ASP A 48 -0.38 23.94 -24.24
N ASP A 49 -0.50 23.62 -25.52
CA ASP A 49 0.13 24.14 -26.73
C ASP A 49 1.67 24.10 -26.96
N GLY A 50 2.05 23.24 -27.93
CA GLY A 50 3.11 23.53 -28.90
C GLY A 50 4.52 22.93 -28.66
N CYS A 51 4.87 21.87 -29.41
CA CYS A 51 6.26 21.37 -29.60
C CYS A 51 7.22 22.44 -30.18
N PRO A 52 8.58 22.24 -30.26
CA PRO A 52 9.39 21.06 -29.92
C PRO A 52 10.64 21.35 -29.04
N SER A 53 11.30 20.28 -28.57
CA SER A 53 12.50 20.27 -27.71
C SER A 53 13.72 21.07 -28.24
N PRO A 54 14.60 21.56 -27.34
CA PRO A 54 16.03 21.66 -27.61
C PRO A 54 16.93 20.97 -26.53
N PRO A 55 18.23 20.73 -26.82
CA PRO A 55 19.13 19.85 -26.05
C PRO A 55 19.72 20.51 -24.79
N PRO A 56 20.43 19.76 -23.91
CA PRO A 56 20.83 20.27 -22.60
C PRO A 56 22.11 21.11 -22.72
N SER A 57 22.04 22.38 -22.33
CA SER A 57 23.21 23.18 -21.99
C SER A 57 22.80 24.38 -21.13
N ALA A 58 23.74 24.77 -20.28
CA ALA A 58 23.55 25.56 -19.09
C ALA A 58 23.04 27.00 -19.32
N ALA A 59 22.38 27.52 -18.28
CA ALA A 59 22.60 28.85 -17.67
C ALA A 59 21.29 29.51 -17.22
N ALA A 60 21.44 30.27 -16.15
CA ALA A 60 20.42 30.97 -15.38
C ALA A 60 19.41 31.79 -16.20
N GLY A 61 18.16 31.84 -15.74
CA GLY A 61 17.17 32.82 -16.19
C GLY A 61 15.80 32.52 -15.59
N GLY A 62 15.27 33.46 -14.81
CA GLY A 62 14.04 33.30 -14.04
C GLY A 62 12.81 32.94 -14.88
N GLY A 63 12.24 31.77 -14.60
CA GLY A 63 10.86 31.42 -14.93
C GLY A 63 10.06 31.22 -13.65
N PRO A 64 8.72 31.35 -13.70
CA PRO A 64 7.87 31.17 -12.51
C PRO A 64 8.12 29.78 -11.91
N PRO A 65 8.05 29.60 -10.57
CA PRO A 65 8.27 28.30 -9.97
C PRO A 65 7.23 27.34 -10.52
N THR A 66 7.64 26.46 -11.43
CA THR A 66 6.83 25.33 -11.87
C THR A 66 6.59 24.52 -10.61
N THR A 67 5.43 24.68 -10.00
CA THR A 67 5.10 24.00 -8.75
C THR A 67 4.93 22.55 -9.13
N ARG A 68 5.99 21.75 -9.00
CA ARG A 68 5.93 20.32 -9.25
C ARG A 68 4.98 19.74 -8.21
N VAL A 69 3.73 19.51 -8.60
CA VAL A 69 2.75 18.87 -7.75
C VAL A 69 3.21 17.42 -7.55
N THR A 70 3.74 17.13 -6.38
CA THR A 70 4.05 15.76 -5.98
C THR A 70 2.74 15.04 -5.69
N LEU A 71 2.43 14.05 -6.53
CA LEU A 71 1.30 13.15 -6.33
C LEU A 71 1.48 12.34 -5.04
N PRO A 72 0.38 12.00 -4.34
CA PRO A 72 0.44 11.12 -3.18
C PRO A 72 0.96 9.72 -3.57
N GLU A 73 1.66 9.08 -2.65
CA GLU A 73 2.07 7.68 -2.78
C GLU A 73 0.98 6.79 -2.19
N ILE A 74 0.51 5.83 -2.98
CA ILE A 74 -0.62 4.96 -2.62
C ILE A 74 -0.14 3.51 -2.75
N GLU A 75 -0.25 2.76 -1.67
CA GLU A 75 -0.07 1.32 -1.62
C GLU A 75 -1.41 0.68 -1.27
N ALA A 76 -1.81 -0.35 -2.02
CA ALA A 76 -3.01 -1.13 -1.73
C ALA A 76 -2.66 -2.61 -1.64
N ARG A 77 -3.26 -3.29 -0.65
CA ARG A 77 -3.14 -4.74 -0.43
C ARG A 77 -4.53 -5.33 -0.32
N ILE A 78 -4.76 -6.46 -0.99
CA ILE A 78 -6.06 -7.13 -1.02
C ILE A 78 -5.97 -8.42 -0.20
N SER A 79 -6.93 -8.65 0.69
CA SER A 79 -7.03 -9.86 1.51
C SER A 79 -8.47 -10.37 1.52
N GLU A 80 -8.72 -11.49 0.85
CA GLU A 80 -10.05 -12.07 0.66
C GLU A 80 -11.09 -11.06 0.13
N SER A 81 -11.87 -10.45 1.03
CA SER A 81 -12.91 -9.45 0.77
C SER A 81 -12.57 -8.04 1.26
N ASN A 82 -11.37 -7.85 1.81
CA ASN A 82 -10.92 -6.61 2.41
C ASN A 82 -9.78 -5.98 1.59
N VAL A 83 -9.74 -4.66 1.58
CA VAL A 83 -8.66 -3.88 0.98
C VAL A 83 -8.03 -3.01 2.06
N MET A 84 -6.72 -3.11 2.22
CA MET A 84 -5.93 -2.20 3.06
C MET A 84 -5.23 -1.20 2.15
N MET A 85 -5.48 0.09 2.37
CA MET A 85 -4.81 1.16 1.66
C MET A 85 -3.90 1.94 2.59
N ARG A 86 -2.69 2.25 2.12
CA ARG A 86 -1.74 3.12 2.80
C ARG A 86 -1.42 4.29 1.87
N ILE A 87 -1.75 5.50 2.32
CA ILE A 87 -1.62 6.71 1.50
C ILE A 87 -0.68 7.67 2.22
N HIS A 88 0.40 8.06 1.56
CA HIS A 88 1.32 9.09 2.02
C HIS A 88 1.13 10.33 1.17
N CYS A 89 0.77 11.43 1.81
CA CYS A 89 0.53 12.71 1.16
C CYS A 89 1.10 13.83 2.01
N GLN A 90 1.23 15.00 1.40
CA GLN A 90 1.47 16.22 2.16
C GLN A 90 0.27 16.49 3.07
N ASP A 91 0.54 16.94 4.30
CA ASP A 91 -0.52 17.37 5.20
C ASP A 91 -1.23 18.62 4.64
N GLY A 92 -2.55 18.64 4.74
CA GLY A 92 -3.39 19.63 4.11
C GLY A 92 -4.79 19.62 4.69
N LYS A 93 -5.41 20.81 4.73
CA LYS A 93 -6.75 20.95 5.30
C LYS A 93 -7.76 20.10 4.51
N GLY A 94 -8.46 19.22 5.21
CA GLY A 94 -9.56 18.43 4.65
C GLY A 94 -9.15 17.23 3.80
N VAL A 95 -7.84 16.95 3.66
CA VAL A 95 -7.35 15.84 2.82
C VAL A 95 -7.94 14.50 3.23
N LEU A 96 -8.00 14.21 4.53
CA LEU A 96 -8.62 12.97 5.03
C LEU A 96 -10.08 12.84 4.59
N VAL A 97 -10.86 13.92 4.69
CA VAL A 97 -12.29 13.89 4.34
C VAL A 97 -12.47 13.63 2.84
N THR A 98 -11.68 14.31 2.00
CA THR A 98 -11.68 14.08 0.56
C THR A 98 -11.32 12.63 0.24
N LEU A 99 -10.28 12.11 0.89
CA LEU A 99 -9.79 10.76 0.65
C LEU A 99 -10.83 9.70 1.05
N LEU A 100 -11.50 9.85 2.19
CA LEU A 100 -12.56 8.94 2.61
C LEU A 100 -13.74 8.98 1.63
N ALA A 101 -14.13 10.17 1.15
CA ALA A 101 -15.19 10.30 0.15
C ALA A 101 -14.84 9.62 -1.18
N GLU A 102 -13.60 9.76 -1.66
CA GLU A 102 -13.11 9.06 -2.85
C GLU A 102 -13.17 7.53 -2.67
N VAL A 103 -12.81 7.02 -1.49
CA VAL A 103 -12.87 5.58 -1.17
C VAL A 103 -14.31 5.07 -1.14
N GLU A 104 -15.23 5.82 -0.53
CA GLU A 104 -16.65 5.48 -0.55
C GLU A 104 -17.22 5.50 -1.97
N GLY A 105 -16.74 6.42 -2.83
CA GLY A 105 -17.06 6.49 -4.25
C GLY A 105 -16.67 5.24 -5.05
N LEU A 106 -15.70 4.47 -4.56
CA LEU A 106 -15.30 3.17 -5.15
C LEU A 106 -16.19 2.00 -4.72
N HIS A 107 -17.32 2.28 -4.06
CA HIS A 107 -18.23 1.26 -3.49
C HIS A 107 -17.56 0.36 -2.43
N LEU A 108 -16.55 0.89 -1.73
CA LEU A 108 -15.91 0.21 -0.60
C LEU A 108 -16.52 0.71 0.72
N SER A 109 -16.77 -0.20 1.66
CA SER A 109 -17.15 0.16 3.03
C SER A 109 -15.90 0.32 3.89
N ILE A 110 -15.77 1.44 4.57
CA ILE A 110 -14.61 1.73 5.43
C ILE A 110 -14.84 1.13 6.82
N THR A 111 -14.06 0.10 7.17
CA THR A 111 -14.15 -0.59 8.48
C THR A 111 -13.16 -0.02 9.50
N HIS A 112 -12.00 0.47 9.04
CA HIS A 112 -10.97 1.03 9.88
C HIS A 112 -10.26 2.20 9.18
N THR A 113 -9.90 3.23 9.94
CA THR A 113 -9.14 4.38 9.46
C THR A 113 -8.15 4.78 10.54
N ASN A 114 -6.90 5.03 10.14
CA ASN A 114 -5.86 5.52 11.03
C ASN A 114 -5.06 6.60 10.29
N VAL A 115 -4.74 7.68 11.00
CA VAL A 115 -3.99 8.82 10.47
C VAL A 115 -2.87 9.15 11.43
N VAL A 116 -1.65 9.20 10.91
CA VAL A 116 -0.44 9.55 11.66
C VAL A 116 0.27 10.66 10.91
N SER A 117 0.48 11.78 11.60
CA SER A 117 1.35 12.86 11.10
C SER A 117 2.80 12.50 11.41
N PHE A 118 3.69 12.74 10.44
CA PHE A 118 5.14 12.59 10.60
C PHE A 118 5.83 13.86 10.12
N PRO A 119 6.96 14.26 10.75
CA PRO A 119 7.74 15.41 10.29
C PRO A 119 8.30 15.14 8.90
N ALA A 120 8.46 16.20 8.09
CA ALA A 120 8.87 16.14 6.68
C ALA A 120 10.30 15.61 6.40
N SER A 121 10.93 14.95 7.38
CA SER A 121 12.31 14.47 7.32
C SER A 121 12.41 13.04 7.81
N THR A 122 11.93 12.10 7.02
CA THR A 122 12.60 10.81 6.84
C THR A 122 12.27 10.29 5.44
N LEU A 123 12.86 10.92 4.42
CA LEU A 123 13.17 10.20 3.18
C LEU A 123 14.23 9.16 3.57
N ILE A 124 13.82 7.89 3.60
CA ILE A 124 14.76 6.76 3.63
C ILE A 124 15.17 6.48 2.19
#